data_AF-A0A409YZ11-F1
#
_entry.id   AF-A0A409YZ11-F1
#
_cell.length_a   1.000
_cell.length_b   1.000
_cell.length_c   1.000
_cell.angle_alpha   90.00
_cell.angle_beta   90.00
_cell.angle_gamma   90.00
#
_symmetry.space_group_name_H-M   'P 1'
#
loop_
_entity.id
_entity.type
_entity.pdbx_description
1 polymer ?
#
loop_
_entity_poly.entity_id
_entity_poly.type
_entity_poly.pdbx_seq_one_letter_code
_entity_poly.pdbx_strand_id
1 'polypeptide(L)'
;MTSKLDAQSSQNVSSSNFARLSPSNTLSDTTLIADKPVSPPKSYLQKLLLQPRRVYKTWIRCTVVFGVSMILLVARIPSEFMGQAAFFAAILAIMLPPSFAISVFIMANMTLLVGMLLGWAWGSAAMASALAVRSSSRLAQQQQTLQTLLDPSSSKSLSDQTQFHMFSGIFLDPWSSAVHGVFLFIGAFAFGAMRAYVPRMALLSIFGTIVVDVIATMGPLIPSAEYTVVKAFFIPTVFYIAAAVASLIFIFPESLSHIWLTSLQNNFIAPVQELLTLLNQSFNTVPLDHTKWQKVADDGNEIRGRLIDGTESLLGQITLIDLDVSVGRLGPEELKKICGELKGFLFRAASLHSFHTFVNDKNKTDQETKSLYHNVAFSGTSHNLLQHTKSISAASHHAYMNGYGDGDEIPLRALNTPTGGFQNLATE
;
A
#
# COMPACT_ATOMS: atom_id res chain seq x y z
N MET A 1 27.69 23.46 -45.38
CA MET A 1 26.29 23.72 -45.76
C MET A 1 25.57 24.27 -44.53
N THR A 2 25.70 25.57 -44.22
CA THR A 2 24.73 26.64 -44.59
C THR A 2 23.31 26.23 -44.21
N SER A 3 22.76 26.65 -43.06
CA SER A 3 22.00 27.92 -42.90
C SER A 3 21.57 28.03 -41.42
N LYS A 4 22.06 29.00 -40.63
CA LYS A 4 21.41 30.28 -40.23
C LYS A 4 20.14 30.12 -39.37
N LEU A 5 20.20 30.55 -38.10
CA LEU A 5 19.51 31.73 -37.49
C LEU A 5 18.04 31.37 -37.12
N ASP A 6 17.49 31.58 -35.92
CA ASP A 6 17.62 32.70 -34.98
C ASP A 6 17.29 32.30 -33.53
N ALA A 7 17.80 33.13 -32.62
CA ALA A 7 17.48 33.18 -31.20
C ALA A 7 16.43 34.28 -30.91
N GLN A 8 15.52 34.03 -29.95
CA GLN A 8 14.85 35.01 -29.07
C GLN A 8 13.92 34.20 -28.14
N SER A 9 14.19 34.06 -26.83
CA SER A 9 14.01 35.05 -25.75
C SER A 9 12.56 35.49 -25.51
N SER A 10 12.10 35.16 -24.29
CA SER A 10 11.22 35.94 -23.40
C SER A 10 9.85 35.36 -23.04
N GLN A 11 9.77 35.02 -21.76
CA GLN A 11 8.67 35.22 -20.80
C GLN A 11 7.45 36.00 -21.33
N ASN A 12 6.24 35.49 -21.07
CA ASN A 12 5.35 36.21 -20.16
C ASN A 12 4.15 35.38 -19.65
N VAL A 13 3.84 35.68 -18.39
CA VAL A 13 2.68 35.31 -17.60
C VAL A 13 1.46 36.12 -18.07
N SER A 14 0.29 35.47 -18.23
CA SER A 14 -1.01 36.04 -17.83
C SER A 14 -2.19 35.09 -18.10
N SER A 15 -2.85 34.70 -17.01
CA SER A 15 -4.25 35.00 -16.73
C SER A 15 -5.25 35.05 -17.91
N SER A 16 -6.20 34.12 -17.94
CA SER A 16 -7.63 34.46 -18.10
C SER A 16 -8.51 33.22 -17.95
N ASN A 17 -9.20 33.14 -16.81
CA ASN A 17 -10.41 32.35 -16.64
C ASN A 17 -11.49 32.92 -17.56
N PHE A 18 -12.02 32.12 -18.48
CA PHE A 18 -13.24 32.44 -19.21
C PHE A 18 -14.32 31.43 -18.86
N ALA A 19 -15.27 31.92 -18.06
CA ALA A 19 -16.56 31.30 -17.82
C ALA A 19 -17.31 31.14 -19.16
N ARG A 20 -17.93 29.98 -19.37
CA ARG A 20 -18.91 29.77 -20.44
C ARG A 20 -20.23 29.33 -19.82
N LEU A 21 -21.08 30.31 -19.57
CA LEU A 21 -22.53 30.16 -19.38
C LEU A 21 -23.19 30.01 -20.74
N SER A 22 -24.19 29.14 -20.86
CA SER A 22 -25.38 29.29 -21.72
C SER A 22 -26.35 28.10 -21.59
N PRO A 23 -27.66 28.28 -21.92
CA PRO A 23 -28.72 28.08 -20.94
C PRO A 23 -29.80 27.07 -21.36
N SER A 24 -30.69 26.70 -20.43
CA SER A 24 -32.08 26.34 -20.76
C SER A 24 -32.99 26.41 -19.53
N ASN A 25 -33.92 27.36 -19.53
CA ASN A 25 -35.22 27.24 -18.86
C ASN A 25 -36.12 26.40 -19.80
N THR A 26 -37.05 25.54 -19.37
CA THR A 26 -38.27 25.87 -18.60
C THR A 26 -38.94 24.61 -18.04
N LEU A 27 -39.57 24.77 -16.86
CA LEU A 27 -40.78 24.14 -16.30
C LEU A 27 -41.51 23.11 -17.21
N SER A 28 -42.00 21.95 -16.76
CA SER A 28 -42.92 21.70 -15.63
C SER A 28 -43.05 20.17 -15.44
N ASP A 29 -43.03 19.65 -14.21
CA ASP A 29 -44.10 18.78 -13.71
C ASP A 29 -43.77 18.25 -12.31
N THR A 30 -44.55 18.77 -11.37
CA THR A 30 -44.61 18.40 -9.97
C THR A 30 -45.28 17.04 -9.86
N THR A 31 -44.50 15.98 -9.66
CA THR A 31 -45.03 14.72 -9.12
C THR A 31 -44.36 14.44 -7.78
N LEU A 32 -45.18 14.51 -6.74
CA LEU A 32 -44.89 14.16 -5.35
C LEU A 32 -44.44 12.70 -5.27
N ILE A 33 -43.12 12.47 -5.31
CA ILE A 33 -42.54 11.22 -4.84
C ILE A 33 -42.37 11.38 -3.32
N ALA A 34 -43.17 10.62 -2.57
CA ALA A 34 -43.04 10.51 -1.13
C ALA A 34 -41.65 9.96 -0.79
N ASP A 35 -40.75 10.85 -0.35
CA ASP A 35 -39.45 10.51 0.19
C ASP A 35 -39.62 9.52 1.35
N LYS A 36 -38.98 8.36 1.22
CA LYS A 36 -38.81 7.44 2.35
C LYS A 36 -38.02 8.16 3.44
N PRO A 37 -38.32 7.93 4.74
CA PRO A 37 -37.55 8.54 5.82
C PRO A 37 -36.09 8.07 5.72
N VAL A 38 -35.22 9.00 5.37
CA VAL A 38 -33.77 8.85 5.48
C VAL A 38 -33.47 8.59 6.96
N SER A 39 -33.10 7.36 7.29
CA SER A 39 -32.66 7.02 8.64
C SER A 39 -31.53 7.98 9.05
N PRO A 40 -31.58 8.61 10.24
CA PRO A 40 -30.58 9.60 10.63
C PRO A 40 -29.17 8.99 10.57
N PRO A 41 -28.15 9.76 10.15
CA PRO A 41 -26.78 9.26 10.11
C PRO A 41 -26.39 8.80 11.52
N LYS A 42 -26.21 7.49 11.69
CA LYS A 42 -25.74 6.89 12.95
C LYS A 42 -24.52 7.69 13.42
N SER A 43 -24.62 8.27 14.62
CA SER A 43 -23.61 9.20 15.13
C SER A 43 -22.23 8.56 15.08
N TYR A 44 -21.20 9.35 14.77
CA TYR A 44 -19.80 8.88 14.74
C TYR A 44 -19.42 8.13 16.03
N LEU A 45 -19.99 8.54 17.16
CA LEU A 45 -19.81 7.89 18.46
C LEU A 45 -20.41 6.49 18.55
N GLN A 46 -21.56 6.24 17.90
CA GLN A 46 -22.11 4.88 17.82
C GLN A 46 -21.20 3.97 16.99
N LYS A 47 -20.70 4.45 15.84
CA LYS A 47 -19.74 3.69 15.03
C LYS A 47 -18.42 3.43 15.76
N LEU A 48 -17.98 4.37 16.61
CA LEU A 48 -16.81 4.19 17.46
C LEU A 48 -17.07 3.11 18.53
N LEU A 49 -18.17 3.22 19.28
CA LEU A 49 -18.51 2.30 20.38
C LEU A 49 -18.85 0.87 19.91
N LEU A 50 -19.31 0.71 18.66
CA LEU A 50 -19.63 -0.58 18.05
C LEU A 50 -18.43 -1.24 17.36
N GLN A 51 -17.21 -0.70 17.47
CA GLN A 51 -16.05 -1.35 16.89
C GLN A 51 -15.75 -2.71 17.53
N PRO A 52 -15.25 -3.68 16.74
CA PRO A 52 -14.97 -5.01 17.25
C PRO A 52 -13.92 -4.96 18.35
N ARG A 53 -14.13 -5.72 19.44
CA ARG A 53 -13.26 -5.80 20.64
C ARG A 53 -11.77 -5.98 20.31
N ARG A 54 -11.46 -6.60 19.16
CA ARG A 54 -10.09 -6.78 18.66
C ARG A 54 -9.37 -5.47 18.37
N VAL A 55 -10.04 -4.51 17.73
CA VAL A 55 -9.42 -3.22 17.37
C VAL A 55 -9.00 -2.47 18.63
N TYR A 56 -9.82 -2.51 19.68
CA TYR A 56 -9.45 -1.94 20.97
C TYR A 56 -8.28 -2.63 21.63
N LYS A 57 -8.19 -3.97 21.59
CA LYS A 57 -7.03 -4.70 22.13
C LYS A 57 -5.74 -4.31 21.42
N THR A 58 -5.75 -4.29 20.09
CA THR A 58 -4.61 -3.87 19.28
C THR A 58 -4.25 -2.41 19.54
N TRP A 59 -5.24 -1.53 19.62
CA TRP A 59 -5.04 -0.12 19.90
C TRP A 59 -4.38 0.09 21.26
N ILE A 60 -4.90 -0.52 22.33
CA ILE A 60 -4.31 -0.44 23.67
C ILE A 60 -2.85 -0.92 23.64
N ARG A 61 -2.57 -2.06 22.99
CA ARG A 61 -1.21 -2.60 22.88
C ARG A 61 -0.26 -1.62 22.18
N CYS A 62 -0.67 -1.05 21.05
CA CYS A 62 0.11 -0.05 20.32
C CYS A 62 0.32 1.23 21.14
N THR A 63 -0.73 1.72 21.82
CA THR A 63 -0.65 2.89 22.69
C THR A 63 0.30 2.68 23.85
N VAL A 64 0.31 1.49 24.47
CA VAL A 64 1.25 1.17 25.55
C VAL A 64 2.69 1.18 25.03
N VAL A 65 2.98 0.55 23.89
CA VAL A 65 4.35 0.56 23.33
C VAL A 65 4.81 1.95 22.93
N PHE A 66 3.91 2.75 22.35
CA PHE A 66 4.19 4.14 22.06
C PHE A 66 4.46 4.93 23.34
N GLY A 67 3.66 4.75 24.38
CA GLY A 67 3.86 5.35 25.70
C GLY A 67 5.19 4.96 26.32
N VAL A 68 5.58 3.68 26.28
CA VAL A 68 6.89 3.20 26.73
C VAL A 68 8.01 3.85 25.93
N SER A 69 7.87 3.97 24.61
CA SER A 69 8.87 4.62 23.76
C SER A 69 9.03 6.11 24.08
N MET A 70 7.94 6.80 24.43
CA MET A 70 7.99 8.18 24.91
C MET A 70 8.62 8.31 26.29
N ILE A 71 8.37 7.36 27.19
CA ILE A 71 9.03 7.32 28.51
C ILE A 71 10.54 7.11 28.33
N LEU A 72 10.96 6.21 27.43
CA LEU A 72 12.37 5.97 27.13
C LEU A 72 13.06 7.22 26.56
N LEU A 73 12.35 8.02 25.78
CA LEU A 73 12.84 9.30 25.24
C LEU A 73 13.08 10.33 26.36
N VAL A 74 12.15 10.45 27.31
CA VAL A 74 12.18 11.48 28.37
C VAL A 74 13.05 11.08 29.57
N ALA A 75 13.17 9.78 29.85
CA ALA A 75 13.91 9.30 31.02
C ALA A 75 15.42 9.48 30.85
N ARG A 76 16.07 10.15 31.82
CA ARG A 76 17.49 10.54 31.75
C ARG A 76 18.44 9.35 31.55
N ILE A 77 18.32 8.32 32.37
CA ILE A 77 19.22 7.16 32.35
C ILE A 77 19.19 6.45 30.98
N PRO A 78 18.04 5.95 30.47
CA PRO A 78 18.02 5.29 29.17
C PRO A 78 18.35 6.25 28.01
N SER A 79 18.01 7.54 28.13
CA SER A 79 18.35 8.55 27.11
C SER A 79 19.86 8.80 27.01
N GLU A 80 20.58 8.81 28.14
CA GLU A 80 22.05 8.88 28.16
C GLU A 80 22.71 7.66 27.49
N PHE A 81 22.14 6.46 27.65
CA PHE A 81 22.63 5.25 26.97
C PHE A 81 22.28 5.18 25.48
N MET A 82 21.08 5.65 25.09
CA MET A 82 20.64 5.69 23.68
C MET A 82 21.33 6.79 22.88
N GLY A 83 21.76 7.86 23.56
CA GLY A 83 22.37 9.03 22.95
C GLY A 83 21.37 9.94 22.23
N GLN A 84 21.91 10.81 21.36
CA GLN A 84 21.16 11.88 20.69
C GLN A 84 20.02 11.39 19.78
N ALA A 85 20.01 10.10 19.40
CA ALA A 85 19.02 9.50 18.52
C ALA A 85 17.94 8.70 19.26
N ALA A 86 17.76 8.90 20.57
CA ALA A 86 16.70 8.24 21.36
C ALA A 86 15.28 8.41 20.77
N PHE A 87 15.02 9.54 20.11
CA PHE A 87 13.75 9.81 19.43
C PHE A 87 13.39 8.78 18.34
N PHE A 88 14.40 8.08 17.81
CA PHE A 88 14.20 7.09 16.77
C PHE A 88 13.32 5.91 17.24
N ALA A 89 13.40 5.54 18.52
CA ALA A 89 12.52 4.51 19.09
C ALA A 89 11.03 4.89 19.00
N ALA A 90 10.70 6.18 19.19
CA ALA A 90 9.33 6.67 19.06
C ALA A 90 8.86 6.69 17.60
N ILE A 91 9.75 7.03 16.66
CA ILE A 91 9.46 6.94 15.22
C ILE A 91 9.15 5.50 14.82
N LEU A 92 9.95 4.54 15.30
CA LEU A 92 9.73 3.11 15.03
C LEU A 92 8.39 2.62 15.58
N ALA A 93 7.99 3.09 16.76
CA ALA A 93 6.69 2.75 17.35
C ALA A 93 5.50 3.21 16.49
N ILE A 94 5.64 4.31 15.76
CA ILE A 94 4.62 4.81 14.82
C ILE A 94 4.70 4.08 13.48
N MET A 95 5.91 3.86 12.95
CA MET A 95 6.12 3.28 11.62
C MET A 95 5.81 1.79 11.55
N LEU A 96 6.18 1.04 12.59
CA LEU A 96 5.96 -0.40 12.68
C LEU A 96 5.25 -0.74 13.99
N PRO A 97 4.00 -0.31 14.18
CA PRO A 97 3.28 -0.58 15.41
C PRO A 97 3.16 -2.10 15.62
N PRO A 98 3.13 -2.59 16.87
CA PRO A 98 2.97 -4.00 17.18
C PRO A 98 1.51 -4.42 16.98
N SER A 99 0.97 -4.25 15.78
CA SER A 99 -0.41 -4.63 15.41
C SER A 99 -0.50 -6.07 14.89
N PHE A 100 0.62 -6.62 14.42
CA PHE A 100 0.72 -7.95 13.83
C PHE A 100 0.81 -9.06 14.88
N ALA A 101 0.68 -10.31 14.42
CA ALA A 101 1.01 -11.49 15.21
C ALA A 101 2.52 -11.51 15.55
N ILE A 102 2.88 -12.15 16.65
CA ILE A 102 4.28 -12.15 17.15
C ILE A 102 5.29 -12.63 16.11
N SER A 103 4.99 -13.70 15.37
CA SER A 103 5.89 -14.28 14.39
C SER A 103 6.15 -13.34 13.20
N VAL A 104 5.08 -12.76 12.65
CA VAL A 104 5.16 -11.78 11.55
C VAL A 104 5.89 -10.51 12.00
N PHE A 105 5.63 -10.08 13.24
CA PHE A 105 6.31 -8.93 13.83
C PHE A 105 7.81 -9.19 13.97
N ILE A 106 8.22 -10.34 14.49
CA ILE A 106 9.65 -10.70 14.62
C ILE A 106 10.32 -10.74 13.24
N MET A 107 9.68 -11.38 12.25
CA MET A 107 10.19 -11.40 10.87
C MET A 107 10.38 -9.99 10.32
N ALA A 108 9.39 -9.11 10.48
CA ALA A 108 9.47 -7.72 10.04
C ALA A 108 10.62 -6.94 10.72
N ASN A 109 10.84 -7.16 12.02
CA ASN A 109 11.94 -6.54 12.75
C ASN A 109 13.31 -7.11 12.35
N MET A 110 13.40 -8.40 12.01
CA MET A 110 14.63 -8.96 11.46
C MET A 110 14.94 -8.36 10.09
N THR A 111 13.93 -8.23 9.22
CA THR A 111 14.06 -7.56 7.92
C THR A 111 14.48 -6.09 8.08
N LEU A 112 13.96 -5.40 9.10
CA LEU A 112 14.37 -4.05 9.50
C LEU A 112 15.86 -3.99 9.86
N LEU A 113 16.31 -4.87 10.77
CA LEU A 113 17.69 -4.93 11.23
C LEU A 113 18.65 -5.26 10.09
N VAL A 114 18.28 -6.19 9.20
CA VAL A 114 19.06 -6.51 8.01
C VAL A 114 19.18 -5.29 7.09
N GLY A 115 18.10 -4.52 6.92
CA GLY A 115 18.13 -3.26 6.16
C GLY A 115 19.13 -2.26 6.74
N MET A 116 19.11 -2.08 8.06
CA MET A 116 20.07 -1.21 8.74
C MET A 116 21.51 -1.70 8.61
N LEU A 117 21.76 -3.01 8.69
CA LEU A 117 23.09 -3.59 8.51
C LEU A 117 23.61 -3.43 7.08
N LEU A 118 22.75 -3.59 6.07
CA LEU A 118 23.10 -3.36 4.67
C LEU A 118 23.41 -1.88 4.41
N GLY A 119 22.58 -0.97 4.95
CA GLY A 119 22.86 0.46 4.89
C GLY A 119 24.18 0.83 5.58
N TRP A 120 24.48 0.20 6.72
CA TRP A 120 25.74 0.37 7.43
C TRP A 120 26.94 -0.14 6.63
N ALA A 121 26.84 -1.33 6.03
CA ALA A 121 27.90 -1.88 5.18
C ALA A 121 28.17 -0.97 3.98
N TRP A 122 27.12 -0.48 3.34
CA TRP A 122 27.22 0.46 2.22
C TRP A 122 27.86 1.79 2.65
N GLY A 123 27.41 2.37 3.76
CA GLY A 123 27.99 3.60 4.30
C GLY A 123 29.44 3.43 4.78
N SER A 124 29.81 2.26 5.29
CA SER A 124 31.20 1.95 5.64
C SER A 124 32.10 1.89 4.41
N ALA A 125 31.60 1.34 3.29
CA ALA A 125 32.30 1.40 2.02
C ALA A 125 32.47 2.85 1.53
N ALA A 126 31.41 3.67 1.62
CA ALA A 126 31.46 5.09 1.28
C ALA A 126 32.52 5.84 2.11
N MET A 127 32.55 5.60 3.43
CA MET A 127 33.52 6.22 4.34
C MET A 127 34.95 5.82 4.00
N ALA A 128 35.20 4.53 3.74
CA ALA A 128 36.51 4.04 3.34
C ALA A 128 37.00 4.67 2.02
N SER A 129 36.12 4.74 1.02
CA SER A 129 36.43 5.39 -0.27
C SER A 129 36.70 6.89 -0.11
N ALA A 130 35.92 7.58 0.72
CA ALA A 130 36.08 9.02 0.92
C ALA A 130 37.39 9.37 1.63
N LEU A 131 37.82 8.56 2.60
CA LEU A 131 39.10 8.73 3.28
C LEU A 131 40.30 8.50 2.35
N ALA A 132 40.16 7.59 1.38
CA ALA A 132 41.22 7.33 0.41
C ALA A 132 41.48 8.51 -0.55
N VAL A 133 40.45 9.31 -0.84
CA VAL A 133 40.55 10.47 -1.76
C VAL A 133 40.94 11.76 -1.01
N ARG A 134 40.84 11.78 0.32
CA ARG A 134 41.07 12.98 1.13
C ARG A 134 42.54 13.41 1.10
N SER A 135 42.77 14.70 0.89
CA SER A 135 44.14 15.25 0.87
C SER A 135 44.73 15.38 2.28
N SER A 136 45.88 14.74 2.51
CA SER A 136 46.56 14.75 3.82
C SER A 136 47.06 16.15 4.22
N SER A 137 47.46 16.97 3.24
CA SER A 137 47.93 18.34 3.47
C SER A 137 46.82 19.27 3.98
N ARG A 138 45.61 19.22 3.40
CA ARG A 138 44.46 20.00 3.92
C ARG A 138 44.03 19.52 5.29
N LEU A 139 44.00 18.20 5.51
CA LEU A 139 43.60 17.66 6.80
C LEU A 139 44.53 18.16 7.92
N ALA A 140 45.84 18.21 7.67
CA ALA A 140 46.81 18.79 8.61
C ALA A 140 46.53 20.29 8.86
N GLN A 141 46.25 21.07 7.82
CA GLN A 141 45.91 22.50 7.95
C GLN A 141 44.59 22.72 8.73
N GLN A 142 43.58 21.89 8.50
CA GLN A 142 42.30 21.92 9.21
C GLN A 142 42.48 21.56 10.70
N GLN A 143 43.34 20.59 11.00
CA GLN A 143 43.69 20.22 12.38
C GLN A 143 44.42 21.36 13.11
N GLN A 144 45.35 22.06 12.45
CA GLN A 144 46.02 23.23 13.02
C GLN A 144 45.01 24.36 13.29
N THR A 145 44.13 24.64 12.33
CA THR A 145 43.05 25.63 12.51
C THR A 145 42.17 25.25 13.72
N LEU A 146 41.79 23.98 13.85
CA LEU A 146 41.02 23.50 14.99
C LEU A 146 41.77 23.75 16.31
N GLN A 147 43.06 23.41 16.40
CA GLN A 147 43.86 23.65 17.61
C GLN A 147 43.89 25.13 18.02
N THR A 148 43.87 26.08 17.06
CA THR A 148 43.81 27.51 17.37
C THR A 148 42.44 27.99 17.84
N LEU A 149 41.37 27.25 17.52
CA LEU A 149 39.99 27.58 17.90
C LEU A 149 39.58 26.96 19.24
N LEU A 150 40.28 25.91 19.68
CA LEU A 150 40.02 25.27 20.96
C LEU A 150 40.49 26.16 22.11
N ASP A 151 39.57 26.52 22.99
CA ASP A 151 39.88 27.27 24.20
C ASP A 151 40.03 26.30 25.39
N PRO A 152 41.26 26.08 25.90
CA PRO A 152 41.49 25.21 27.05
C PRO A 152 40.97 25.81 28.37
N SER A 153 40.61 27.10 28.40
CA SER A 153 40.07 27.78 29.58
C SER A 153 38.53 27.73 29.66
N SER A 154 37.88 27.23 28.62
CA SER A 154 36.41 27.08 28.56
C SER A 154 35.92 26.00 29.52
N SER A 155 34.73 26.20 30.11
CA SER A 155 34.09 25.26 31.04
C SER A 155 33.56 23.99 30.36
N LYS A 156 33.57 23.92 29.03
CA LYS A 156 33.13 22.76 28.24
C LYS A 156 34.28 21.78 28.01
N SER A 157 33.97 20.49 28.03
CA SER A 157 34.95 19.45 27.74
C SER A 157 35.57 19.63 26.34
N LEU A 158 36.84 19.28 26.19
CA LEU A 158 37.57 19.42 24.93
C LEU A 158 36.92 18.61 23.79
N SER A 159 36.31 17.47 24.12
CA SER A 159 35.57 16.63 23.17
C SER A 159 34.32 17.32 22.65
N ASP A 160 33.56 18.00 23.50
CA ASP A 160 32.32 18.69 23.08
C ASP A 160 32.64 19.88 22.18
N GLN A 161 33.71 20.62 22.49
CA GLN A 161 34.19 21.72 21.66
C GLN A 161 34.64 21.20 20.29
N THR A 162 35.39 20.10 20.26
CA THR A 162 35.83 19.46 19.00
C THR A 162 34.65 19.00 18.16
N GLN A 163 33.63 18.39 18.79
CA GLN A 163 32.42 17.93 18.10
C GLN A 163 31.63 19.11 17.52
N PHE A 164 31.50 20.21 18.26
CA PHE A 164 30.85 21.43 17.76
C PHE A 164 31.55 22.00 16.53
N HIS A 165 32.88 22.11 16.57
CA HIS A 165 33.69 22.58 15.45
C HIS A 165 33.67 21.61 14.25
N MET A 166 33.56 20.31 14.49
CA MET A 166 33.37 19.30 13.45
C MET A 166 32.05 19.51 12.71
N PHE A 167 30.94 19.70 13.44
CA PHE A 167 29.62 19.99 12.83
C PHE A 167 29.49 21.39 12.26
N SER A 168 30.39 22.30 12.61
CA SER A 168 30.51 23.63 11.98
C SER A 168 31.13 23.57 10.58
N GLY A 169 31.57 22.39 10.13
CA GLY A 169 32.05 22.19 8.76
C GLY A 169 33.53 22.49 8.53
N ILE A 170 34.35 22.62 9.58
CA ILE A 170 35.79 22.91 9.45
C ILE A 170 36.53 21.82 8.64
N PHE A 171 36.08 20.57 8.73
CA PHE A 171 36.68 19.41 8.05
C PHE A 171 36.05 19.10 6.68
N LEU A 172 35.17 19.97 6.18
CA LEU A 172 34.50 19.74 4.91
C LEU A 172 35.51 19.80 3.76
N ASP A 173 35.62 18.72 2.99
CA ASP A 173 36.49 18.64 1.81
C ASP A 173 35.64 18.30 0.59
N PRO A 174 35.63 19.12 -0.49
CA PRO A 174 34.77 18.89 -1.65
C PRO A 174 34.94 17.51 -2.29
N TRP A 175 36.16 16.94 -2.28
CA TRP A 175 36.41 15.62 -2.85
C TRP A 175 35.76 14.49 -2.05
N SER A 176 35.93 14.51 -0.73
CA SER A 176 35.27 13.56 0.18
C SER A 176 33.74 13.68 0.11
N SER A 177 33.23 14.92 0.06
CA SER A 177 31.79 15.18 -0.08
C SER A 177 31.24 14.67 -1.42
N ALA A 178 31.99 14.82 -2.52
CA ALA A 178 31.58 14.31 -3.82
C ALA A 178 31.48 12.77 -3.82
N VAL A 179 32.45 12.08 -3.20
CA VAL A 179 32.41 10.61 -3.06
C VAL A 179 31.16 10.18 -2.26
N HIS A 180 30.90 10.79 -1.11
CA HIS A 180 29.69 10.49 -0.33
C HIS A 180 28.41 10.78 -1.12
N GLY A 181 28.37 11.86 -1.91
CA GLY A 181 27.23 12.17 -2.78
C GLY A 181 26.97 11.11 -3.85
N VAL A 182 28.03 10.57 -4.48
CA VAL A 182 27.91 9.46 -5.44
C VAL A 182 27.40 8.20 -4.75
N PHE A 183 27.95 7.84 -3.59
CA PHE A 183 27.48 6.67 -2.82
C PHE A 183 26.03 6.83 -2.31
N LEU A 184 25.62 8.05 -1.93
CA LEU A 184 24.24 8.35 -1.57
C LEU A 184 23.32 8.17 -2.78
N PHE A 185 23.69 8.72 -3.93
CA PHE A 185 22.89 8.60 -5.14
C PHE A 185 22.71 7.13 -5.56
N ILE A 186 23.80 6.37 -5.65
CA ILE A 186 23.76 4.95 -6.03
C ILE A 186 23.01 4.13 -4.97
N GLY A 187 23.30 4.36 -3.69
CA GLY A 187 22.65 3.64 -2.59
C GLY A 187 21.14 3.90 -2.54
N ALA A 188 20.73 5.17 -2.62
CA ALA A 188 19.31 5.55 -2.65
C ALA A 188 18.60 5.01 -3.89
N PHE A 189 19.25 5.04 -5.06
CA PHE A 189 18.71 4.43 -6.28
C PHE A 189 18.54 2.92 -6.14
N ALA A 190 19.55 2.21 -5.62
CA ALA A 190 19.49 0.75 -5.41
C ALA A 190 18.38 0.34 -4.43
N PHE A 191 18.29 1.01 -3.28
CA PHE A 191 17.23 0.75 -2.30
C PHE A 191 15.85 1.16 -2.83
N GLY A 192 15.75 2.24 -3.61
CA GLY A 192 14.51 2.66 -4.28
C GLY A 192 14.05 1.66 -5.34
N ALA A 193 14.96 1.19 -6.19
CA ALA A 193 14.70 0.16 -7.18
C ALA A 193 14.26 -1.15 -6.53
N MET A 194 14.94 -1.58 -5.46
CA MET A 194 14.55 -2.77 -4.70
C MET A 194 13.13 -2.68 -4.15
N ARG A 195 12.68 -1.48 -3.72
CA ARG A 195 11.28 -1.26 -3.30
C ARG A 195 10.29 -1.36 -4.45
N ALA A 196 10.67 -0.89 -5.64
CA ALA A 196 9.83 -0.95 -6.82
C ALA A 196 9.65 -2.38 -7.35
N TYR A 197 10.73 -3.17 -7.37
CA TYR A 197 10.70 -4.56 -7.87
C TYR A 197 10.22 -5.57 -6.83
N VAL A 198 10.55 -5.37 -5.55
CA VAL A 198 10.24 -6.31 -4.46
C VAL A 198 9.55 -5.54 -3.32
N PRO A 199 8.24 -5.21 -3.45
CA PRO A 199 7.52 -4.44 -2.43
C PRO A 199 7.46 -5.16 -1.07
N ARG A 200 7.62 -6.49 -1.05
CA ARG A 200 7.74 -7.28 0.19
C ARG A 200 8.96 -6.89 1.05
N MET A 201 10.01 -6.37 0.43
CA MET A 201 11.22 -5.87 1.10
C MET A 201 11.22 -4.35 1.26
N ALA A 202 10.07 -3.69 1.12
CA ALA A 202 9.96 -2.23 1.24
C ALA A 202 10.50 -1.72 2.58
N LEU A 203 10.22 -2.44 3.67
CA LEU A 203 10.70 -2.06 4.99
C LEU A 203 12.24 -2.09 5.08
N LEU A 204 12.86 -3.14 4.55
CA LEU A 204 14.32 -3.26 4.45
C LEU A 204 14.91 -2.09 3.66
N SER A 205 14.29 -1.76 2.52
CA SER A 205 14.68 -0.62 1.69
C SER A 205 14.60 0.70 2.45
N ILE A 206 13.49 0.98 3.14
CA ILE A 206 13.29 2.25 3.85
C ILE A 206 14.38 2.45 4.91
N PHE A 207 14.61 1.46 5.77
CA PHE A 207 15.62 1.59 6.82
C PHE A 207 17.05 1.55 6.29
N GLY A 208 17.32 0.80 5.22
CA GLY A 208 18.60 0.85 4.51
C GLY A 208 18.88 2.23 3.94
N THR A 209 17.89 2.86 3.28
CA THR A 209 18.01 4.23 2.75
C THR A 209 18.23 5.24 3.87
N ILE A 210 17.49 5.17 4.99
CA ILE A 210 17.67 6.08 6.14
C ILE A 210 19.12 5.98 6.68
N VAL A 211 19.65 4.77 6.85
CA VAL A 211 21.01 4.59 7.34
C VAL A 211 22.04 5.12 6.34
N VAL A 212 21.87 4.86 5.04
CA VAL A 212 22.75 5.44 4.00
C VAL A 212 22.69 6.96 4.00
N ASP A 213 21.50 7.54 4.09
CA ASP A 213 21.28 8.99 4.13
C ASP A 213 22.02 9.64 5.30
N VAL A 214 21.88 9.09 6.50
CA VAL A 214 22.58 9.62 7.68
C VAL A 214 24.10 9.49 7.55
N ILE A 215 24.61 8.33 7.12
CA ILE A 215 26.07 8.16 6.99
C ILE A 215 26.63 9.06 5.90
N ALA A 216 25.95 9.20 4.76
CA ALA A 216 26.46 10.00 3.65
C ALA A 216 26.30 11.51 3.85
N THR A 217 25.36 11.96 4.69
CA THR A 217 25.23 13.37 5.07
C THR A 217 26.18 13.75 6.21
N MET A 218 26.41 12.85 7.17
CA MET A 218 27.28 13.11 8.32
C MET A 218 28.76 12.75 8.06
N GLY A 219 29.01 11.75 7.21
CA GLY A 219 30.34 11.21 6.89
C GLY A 219 31.35 12.23 6.38
N PRO A 220 31.00 13.17 5.48
CA PRO A 220 31.92 14.20 5.01
C PRO A 220 32.52 15.08 6.12
N LEU A 221 31.78 15.27 7.21
CA LEU A 221 32.19 16.10 8.35
C LEU A 221 33.24 15.41 9.23
N ILE A 222 33.31 14.08 9.19
CA ILE A 222 34.17 13.30 10.07
C ILE A 222 35.54 13.10 9.39
N PRO A 223 36.65 13.57 9.99
CA PRO A 223 37.98 13.47 9.41
C PRO A 223 38.63 12.07 9.54
N SER A 224 38.16 11.25 10.48
CA SER A 224 38.71 9.94 10.86
C SER A 224 37.79 8.79 10.45
N ALA A 225 38.33 7.57 10.39
CA ALA A 225 37.59 6.36 10.06
C ALA A 225 36.66 5.91 11.22
N GLU A 226 35.50 6.56 11.33
CA GLU A 226 34.47 6.17 12.29
C GLU A 226 33.33 5.39 11.64
N TYR A 227 33.40 4.07 11.74
CA TYR A 227 32.35 3.18 11.22
C TYR A 227 31.18 3.00 12.18
N THR A 228 31.22 3.62 13.36
CA THR A 228 30.27 3.38 14.46
C THR A 228 29.12 4.38 14.53
N VAL A 229 29.00 5.31 13.57
CA VAL A 229 27.94 6.33 13.54
C VAL A 229 26.54 5.72 13.61
N VAL A 230 26.35 4.54 13.00
CA VAL A 230 25.05 3.84 12.98
C VAL A 230 24.67 3.25 14.34
N LYS A 231 25.61 3.10 15.28
CA LYS A 231 25.30 2.62 16.64
C LYS A 231 24.24 3.49 17.31
N ALA A 232 24.23 4.80 17.03
CA ALA A 232 23.23 5.74 17.52
C ALA A 232 21.79 5.35 17.12
N PHE A 233 21.59 4.68 15.99
CA PHE A 233 20.27 4.21 15.53
C PHE A 233 19.98 2.76 15.94
N PHE A 234 21.00 1.90 15.96
CA PHE A 234 20.84 0.51 16.37
C PHE A 234 20.37 0.37 17.82
N ILE A 235 20.95 1.15 18.74
CA ILE A 235 20.63 1.04 20.17
C ILE A 235 19.14 1.34 20.42
N PRO A 236 18.59 2.52 20.03
CA PRO A 236 17.15 2.80 20.16
C PRO A 236 16.26 1.77 19.48
N THR A 237 16.69 1.25 18.32
CA THR A 237 15.95 0.21 17.59
C THR A 237 15.79 -1.07 18.40
N VAL A 238 16.87 -1.55 19.03
CA VAL A 238 16.83 -2.78 19.83
C VAL A 238 15.93 -2.60 21.07
N PHE A 239 16.02 -1.45 21.75
CA PHE A 239 15.11 -1.14 22.86
C PHE A 239 13.65 -1.11 22.43
N TYR A 240 13.36 -0.52 21.26
CA TYR A 240 12.02 -0.53 20.68
C TYR A 240 11.53 -1.97 20.41
N ILE A 241 12.36 -2.79 19.74
CA ILE A 241 12.03 -4.19 19.44
C ILE A 241 11.75 -4.96 20.72
N ALA A 242 12.58 -4.80 21.76
CA ALA A 242 12.41 -5.45 23.05
C ALA A 242 11.08 -5.05 23.71
N ALA A 243 10.76 -3.75 23.75
CA ALA A 243 9.51 -3.26 24.32
C ALA A 243 8.28 -3.76 23.53
N ALA A 244 8.37 -3.77 22.21
CA ALA A 244 7.28 -4.23 21.35
C ALA A 244 7.05 -5.74 21.46
N VAL A 245 8.11 -6.55 21.49
CA VAL A 245 8.02 -8.00 21.71
C VAL A 245 7.46 -8.30 23.11
N ALA A 246 7.93 -7.59 24.14
CA ALA A 246 7.38 -7.73 25.50
C ALA A 246 5.88 -7.43 25.52
N SER A 247 5.43 -6.38 24.83
CA SER A 247 4.01 -6.06 24.73
C SER A 247 3.19 -7.15 24.03
N LEU A 248 3.75 -7.81 23.01
CA LEU A 248 3.08 -8.88 22.28
C LEU A 248 2.91 -10.14 23.12
N ILE A 249 3.84 -10.39 24.04
CA ILE A 249 3.82 -11.53 24.96
C ILE A 249 2.89 -11.24 26.15
N PHE A 250 2.99 -10.06 26.76
CA PHE A 250 2.28 -9.74 28.01
C PHE A 250 0.88 -9.14 27.79
N ILE A 251 0.68 -8.35 26.73
CA ILE A 251 -0.57 -7.61 26.49
C ILE A 251 -1.38 -8.32 25.40
N PHE A 252 -2.28 -9.19 25.83
CA PHE A 252 -3.18 -9.97 24.97
C PHE A 252 -2.42 -10.71 23.85
N PRO A 253 -1.73 -11.82 24.18
CA PRO A 253 -1.07 -12.63 23.16
C PRO A 253 -2.11 -13.13 22.15
N GLU A 254 -1.94 -12.78 20.89
CA GLU A 254 -2.74 -13.28 19.77
C GLU A 254 -1.86 -14.19 18.91
N SER A 255 -2.27 -15.46 18.75
CA SER A 255 -1.63 -16.36 17.80
C SER A 255 -2.08 -16.05 16.37
N LEU A 256 -1.21 -16.35 15.39
CA LEU A 256 -1.52 -16.16 13.98
C LEU A 256 -2.70 -17.05 13.57
N SER A 257 -2.77 -18.27 14.11
CA SER A 257 -3.87 -19.21 13.88
C SER A 257 -5.24 -18.64 14.30
N HIS A 258 -5.31 -17.95 15.45
CA HIS A 258 -6.53 -17.30 15.90
C HIS A 258 -6.91 -16.11 15.00
N ILE A 259 -5.93 -15.32 14.58
CA ILE A 259 -6.13 -14.19 13.66
C ILE A 259 -6.65 -14.69 12.31
N TRP A 260 -6.07 -15.76 11.78
CA TRP A 260 -6.48 -16.36 10.52
C TRP A 260 -7.92 -16.88 10.60
N LEU A 261 -8.27 -17.62 11.67
CA LEU A 261 -9.63 -18.14 11.85
C LEU A 261 -10.68 -17.01 11.98
N THR A 262 -10.34 -15.95 12.72
CA THR A 262 -11.20 -14.78 12.87
C THR A 262 -11.38 -14.06 11.52
N SER A 263 -10.31 -13.98 10.73
CA SER A 263 -10.35 -13.42 9.37
C SER A 263 -11.19 -14.30 8.44
N LEU A 264 -11.08 -15.63 8.54
CA LEU A 264 -11.91 -16.56 7.77
C LEU A 264 -13.40 -16.34 8.08
N GLN A 265 -13.75 -16.23 9.34
CA GLN A 265 -15.14 -15.99 9.75
C GLN A 265 -15.67 -14.64 9.23
N ASN A 266 -14.94 -13.54 9.46
CA ASN A 266 -15.45 -12.20 9.19
C ASN A 266 -15.27 -11.76 7.74
N ASN A 267 -14.17 -12.12 7.10
CA ASN A 267 -13.81 -11.64 5.76
C ASN A 267 -14.18 -12.62 4.64
N PHE A 268 -14.51 -13.87 4.97
CA PHE A 268 -14.89 -14.87 3.97
C PHE A 268 -16.28 -15.44 4.21
N ILE A 269 -16.55 -15.99 5.40
CA ILE A 269 -17.84 -16.62 5.69
C ILE A 269 -18.98 -15.58 5.77
N ALA A 270 -18.77 -14.43 6.40
CA ALA A 270 -19.81 -13.40 6.49
C ALA A 270 -20.23 -12.85 5.10
N PRO A 271 -19.31 -12.48 4.18
CA PRO A 271 -19.70 -12.10 2.81
C PRO A 271 -20.42 -13.21 2.05
N VAL A 272 -20.08 -14.48 2.26
CA VAL A 272 -20.80 -15.60 1.63
C VAL A 272 -22.24 -15.69 2.16
N GLN A 273 -22.43 -15.50 3.46
CA GLN A 273 -23.77 -15.43 4.05
C GLN A 273 -24.55 -14.23 3.51
N GLU A 274 -23.91 -13.06 3.40
CA GLU A 274 -24.52 -11.87 2.78
C GLU A 274 -24.95 -12.17 1.33
N LEU A 275 -24.10 -12.84 0.54
CA LEU A 275 -24.44 -13.23 -0.83
C LEU A 275 -25.63 -14.20 -0.89
N LEU A 276 -25.71 -15.16 0.02
CA LEU A 276 -26.86 -16.07 0.13
C LEU A 276 -28.15 -15.33 0.53
N THR A 277 -28.05 -14.36 1.44
CA THR A 277 -29.23 -13.53 1.80
C THR A 277 -29.67 -12.64 0.65
N LEU A 278 -28.72 -12.13 -0.15
CA LEU A 278 -28.97 -11.33 -1.33
C LEU A 278 -29.62 -12.17 -2.43
N LEU A 279 -29.19 -13.42 -2.63
CA LEU A 279 -29.87 -14.39 -3.51
C LEU A 279 -31.31 -14.66 -3.06
N ASN A 280 -31.54 -14.87 -1.77
CA ASN A 280 -32.90 -15.05 -1.24
C ASN A 280 -33.76 -13.79 -1.45
N GLN A 281 -33.19 -12.59 -1.30
CA GLN A 281 -33.89 -11.34 -1.61
C GLN A 281 -34.24 -11.25 -3.10
N SER A 282 -33.32 -11.63 -4.00
CA SER A 282 -33.57 -11.66 -5.45
C SER A 282 -34.74 -12.55 -5.84
N PHE A 283 -34.87 -13.73 -5.22
CA PHE A 283 -36.01 -14.61 -5.49
C PHE A 283 -37.36 -14.01 -5.06
N ASN A 284 -37.35 -13.08 -4.10
CA ASN A 284 -38.54 -12.36 -3.67
C ASN A 284 -38.80 -11.07 -4.48
N THR A 285 -37.89 -10.70 -5.39
CA THR A 285 -38.08 -9.53 -6.26
C THR A 285 -38.74 -9.90 -7.58
N VAL A 286 -39.68 -9.07 -8.03
CA VAL A 286 -40.34 -9.25 -9.32
C VAL A 286 -39.33 -8.94 -10.44
N PRO A 287 -39.17 -9.81 -11.46
CA PRO A 287 -38.20 -9.62 -12.55
C PRO A 287 -38.33 -8.29 -13.31
N LEU A 288 -39.54 -7.72 -13.39
CA LEU A 288 -39.83 -6.48 -14.11
C LEU A 288 -39.34 -5.21 -13.39
N ASP A 289 -38.96 -5.29 -12.11
CA ASP A 289 -38.50 -4.12 -11.35
C ASP A 289 -37.01 -3.85 -11.61
N HIS A 290 -36.73 -3.21 -12.73
CA HIS A 290 -35.38 -2.96 -13.20
C HIS A 290 -34.50 -2.20 -12.20
N THR A 291 -35.08 -1.27 -11.44
CA THR A 291 -34.33 -0.44 -10.46
C THR A 291 -33.86 -1.25 -9.26
N LYS A 292 -34.67 -2.20 -8.80
CA LYS A 292 -34.31 -3.10 -7.70
C LYS A 292 -33.25 -4.10 -8.13
N TRP A 293 -33.37 -4.65 -9.34
CA TRP A 293 -32.37 -5.58 -9.88
C TRP A 293 -31.00 -4.95 -10.08
N GLN A 294 -30.96 -3.70 -10.56
CA GLN A 294 -29.70 -2.97 -10.67
C GLN A 294 -29.03 -2.79 -9.31
N LYS A 295 -29.79 -2.33 -8.30
CA LYS A 295 -29.26 -2.18 -6.94
C LYS A 295 -28.72 -3.49 -6.37
N VAL A 296 -29.46 -4.58 -6.56
CA VAL A 296 -29.08 -5.91 -6.08
C VAL A 296 -27.83 -6.44 -6.81
N ALA A 297 -27.67 -6.14 -8.09
CA ALA A 297 -26.46 -6.47 -8.85
C ALA A 297 -25.24 -5.65 -8.38
N ASP A 298 -25.43 -4.36 -8.09
CA ASP A 298 -24.39 -3.48 -7.55
C ASP A 298 -23.94 -3.94 -6.16
N ASP A 299 -24.88 -4.21 -5.25
CA ASP A 299 -24.62 -4.74 -3.91
C ASP A 299 -23.88 -6.10 -3.99
N GLY A 300 -24.27 -6.97 -4.94
CA GLY A 300 -23.60 -8.26 -5.18
C GLY A 300 -22.17 -8.11 -5.72
N ASN A 301 -21.91 -7.12 -6.58
CA ASN A 301 -20.57 -6.82 -7.09
C ASN A 301 -19.64 -6.37 -5.95
N GLU A 302 -20.14 -5.52 -5.04
CA GLU A 302 -19.39 -5.08 -3.86
C GLU A 302 -19.05 -6.27 -2.95
N ILE A 303 -20.03 -7.13 -2.64
CA ILE A 303 -19.82 -8.32 -1.79
C ILE A 303 -18.83 -9.29 -2.45
N ARG A 304 -18.91 -9.48 -3.78
CA ARG A 304 -17.95 -10.30 -4.52
C ARG A 304 -16.54 -9.72 -4.45
N GLY A 305 -16.38 -8.40 -4.58
CA GLY A 305 -15.09 -7.73 -4.41
C GLY A 305 -14.50 -7.99 -3.02
N ARG A 306 -15.30 -7.74 -1.97
CA ARG A 306 -14.92 -8.04 -0.57
C ARG A 306 -14.52 -9.49 -0.36
N LEU A 307 -15.22 -10.43 -1.00
CA LEU A 307 -14.95 -11.86 -0.88
C LEU A 307 -13.63 -12.26 -1.57
N ILE A 308 -13.32 -11.67 -2.73
CA ILE A 308 -12.03 -11.86 -3.42
C ILE A 308 -10.89 -11.30 -2.56
N ASP A 309 -11.01 -10.04 -2.13
CA ASP A 309 -10.01 -9.37 -1.28
C ASP A 309 -9.78 -10.14 0.03
N GLY A 310 -10.87 -10.60 0.66
CA GLY A 310 -10.83 -11.42 1.87
C GLY A 310 -10.10 -12.74 1.65
N THR A 311 -10.32 -13.39 0.50
CA THR A 311 -9.64 -14.65 0.16
C THR A 311 -8.17 -14.43 -0.12
N GLU A 312 -7.80 -13.41 -0.90
CA GLU A 312 -6.40 -13.09 -1.19
C GLU A 312 -5.62 -12.73 0.07
N SER A 313 -6.24 -11.98 0.99
CA SER A 313 -5.66 -11.67 2.30
C SER A 313 -5.42 -12.93 3.15
N LEU A 314 -6.37 -13.87 3.17
CA LEU A 314 -6.21 -15.16 3.86
C LEU A 314 -5.11 -16.03 3.22
N LEU A 315 -5.01 -16.00 1.88
CA LEU A 315 -3.98 -16.70 1.13
C LEU A 315 -2.59 -16.10 1.39
N GLY A 316 -2.48 -14.78 1.56
CA GLY A 316 -1.23 -14.14 1.97
C GLY A 316 -0.77 -14.62 3.34
N GLN A 317 -1.69 -14.68 4.30
CA GLN A 317 -1.40 -15.07 5.68
C GLN A 317 -1.02 -16.56 5.83
N ILE A 318 -1.50 -17.45 4.95
CA ILE A 318 -1.20 -18.89 5.05
C ILE A 318 0.28 -19.19 4.87
N THR A 319 1.00 -18.39 4.08
CA THR A 319 2.44 -18.60 3.84
C THR A 319 3.28 -18.41 5.11
N LEU A 320 2.76 -17.63 6.07
CA LEU A 320 3.43 -17.34 7.33
C LEU A 320 2.95 -18.25 8.46
N ILE A 321 2.00 -19.15 8.19
CA ILE A 321 1.37 -19.96 9.24
C ILE A 321 2.27 -21.07 9.78
N ASP A 322 3.23 -21.51 8.98
CA ASP A 322 4.25 -22.48 9.39
C ASP A 322 5.17 -21.93 10.48
N LEU A 323 5.22 -20.61 10.63
CA LEU A 323 6.03 -19.92 11.63
C LEU A 323 5.29 -19.74 12.97
N ASP A 324 4.04 -20.21 13.10
CA ASP A 324 3.24 -20.11 14.32
C ASP A 324 3.27 -21.44 15.08
N VAL A 325 3.40 -21.36 16.41
CA VAL A 325 3.32 -22.53 17.28
C VAL A 325 1.88 -22.67 17.76
N SER A 326 1.13 -23.56 17.11
CA SER A 326 -0.23 -23.92 17.53
C SER A 326 -0.19 -25.12 18.47
N VAL A 327 -0.61 -24.95 19.72
CA VAL A 327 -0.78 -26.05 20.68
C VAL A 327 -2.28 -26.22 20.94
N GLY A 328 -2.81 -27.42 20.69
CA GLY A 328 -4.19 -27.79 21.02
C GLY A 328 -5.28 -27.19 20.13
N ARG A 329 -4.94 -26.73 18.92
CA ARG A 329 -5.87 -26.22 17.90
C ARG A 329 -5.49 -26.75 16.51
N LEU A 330 -6.31 -26.41 15.51
CA LEU A 330 -6.02 -26.75 14.10
C LEU A 330 -4.57 -26.39 13.77
N GLY A 331 -3.86 -27.38 13.22
CA GLY A 331 -2.45 -27.24 12.87
C GLY A 331 -2.24 -26.40 11.60
N PRO A 332 -1.01 -25.93 11.34
CA PRO A 332 -0.68 -25.22 10.10
C PRO A 332 -0.97 -26.07 8.85
N GLU A 333 -0.74 -27.39 8.92
CA GLU A 333 -1.04 -28.32 7.83
C GLU A 333 -2.54 -28.42 7.53
N GLU A 334 -3.37 -28.46 8.56
CA GLU A 334 -4.82 -28.53 8.41
C GLU A 334 -5.38 -27.22 7.85
N LEU A 335 -4.86 -26.08 8.31
CA LEU A 335 -5.23 -24.78 7.77
C LEU A 335 -4.85 -24.65 6.29
N LYS A 336 -3.71 -25.20 5.87
CA LYS A 336 -3.33 -25.26 4.45
C LYS A 336 -4.30 -26.09 3.62
N LYS A 337 -4.74 -27.25 4.14
CA LYS A 337 -5.77 -28.07 3.47
C LYS A 337 -7.08 -27.31 3.32
N ILE A 338 -7.56 -26.68 4.39
CA ILE A 338 -8.78 -25.84 4.38
C ILE A 338 -8.62 -24.70 3.37
N CYS A 339 -7.46 -24.06 3.32
CA CYS A 339 -7.15 -22.97 2.39
C CYS A 339 -7.16 -23.43 0.92
N GLY A 340 -6.71 -24.66 0.64
CA GLY A 340 -6.80 -25.28 -0.68
C GLY A 340 -8.26 -25.42 -1.15
N GLU A 341 -9.12 -25.92 -0.27
CA GLU A 341 -10.56 -26.06 -0.53
C GLU A 341 -11.28 -24.70 -0.61
N LEU A 342 -10.75 -23.68 0.06
CA LEU A 342 -11.32 -22.33 0.10
C LEU A 342 -11.43 -21.70 -1.29
N LYS A 343 -10.46 -21.96 -2.19
CA LYS A 343 -10.53 -21.45 -3.57
C LYS A 343 -11.69 -22.08 -4.35
N GLY A 344 -11.92 -23.38 -4.17
CA GLY A 344 -13.05 -24.08 -4.78
C GLY A 344 -14.38 -23.55 -4.24
N PHE A 345 -14.44 -23.27 -2.94
CA PHE A 345 -15.61 -22.66 -2.31
C PHE A 345 -15.84 -21.22 -2.77
N LEU A 346 -14.77 -20.41 -2.88
CA LEU A 346 -14.82 -19.05 -3.44
C LEU A 346 -15.44 -19.07 -4.84
N PHE A 347 -14.96 -19.96 -5.72
CA PHE A 347 -15.46 -20.05 -7.09
C PHE A 347 -16.96 -20.39 -7.11
N ARG A 348 -17.39 -21.35 -6.28
CA ARG A 348 -18.80 -21.71 -6.14
C ARG A 348 -19.62 -20.54 -5.59
N ALA A 349 -19.18 -19.88 -4.51
CA ALA A 349 -19.86 -18.72 -3.95
C ALA A 349 -19.95 -17.57 -4.97
N ALA A 350 -18.85 -17.25 -5.65
CA ALA A 350 -18.83 -16.21 -6.67
C ALA A 350 -19.72 -16.54 -7.88
N SER A 351 -19.91 -17.83 -8.20
CA SER A 351 -20.83 -18.25 -9.27
C SER A 351 -22.31 -17.99 -8.94
N LEU A 352 -22.70 -17.95 -7.65
CA LEU A 352 -24.07 -17.57 -7.26
C LEU A 352 -24.37 -16.12 -7.68
N HIS A 353 -23.37 -15.24 -7.64
CA HIS A 353 -23.51 -13.86 -8.10
C HIS A 353 -23.75 -13.76 -9.62
N SER A 354 -23.23 -14.70 -10.41
CA SER A 354 -23.41 -14.68 -11.87
C SER A 354 -24.87 -14.69 -12.32
N PHE A 355 -25.77 -15.29 -11.52
CA PHE A 355 -27.21 -15.22 -11.77
C PHE A 355 -27.74 -13.78 -11.72
N HIS A 356 -27.26 -12.98 -10.77
CA HIS A 356 -27.69 -11.59 -10.58
C HIS A 356 -27.21 -10.72 -11.72
N THR A 357 -25.96 -10.92 -12.15
CA THR A 357 -25.41 -10.24 -13.32
C THR A 357 -26.20 -10.59 -14.58
N PHE A 358 -26.51 -11.88 -14.80
CA PHE A 358 -27.25 -12.31 -15.98
C PHE A 358 -28.65 -11.71 -16.07
N VAL A 359 -29.41 -11.71 -14.97
CA VAL A 359 -30.76 -11.12 -14.94
C VAL A 359 -30.70 -9.60 -15.14
N ASN A 360 -29.71 -8.94 -14.53
CA ASN A 360 -29.51 -7.50 -14.69
C ASN A 360 -29.14 -7.13 -16.13
N ASP A 361 -28.25 -7.89 -16.78
CA ASP A 361 -27.85 -7.66 -18.16
C ASP A 361 -29.04 -7.80 -19.12
N LYS A 362 -29.87 -8.83 -18.92
CA LYS A 362 -31.13 -8.99 -19.66
C LYS A 362 -32.07 -7.81 -19.46
N ASN A 363 -32.27 -7.38 -18.21
CA ASN A 363 -33.10 -6.23 -17.88
C ASN A 363 -32.59 -4.94 -18.53
N LYS A 364 -31.27 -4.75 -18.59
CA LYS A 364 -30.65 -3.60 -19.26
C LYS A 364 -30.88 -3.63 -20.77
N THR A 365 -30.68 -4.78 -21.42
CA THR A 365 -30.96 -4.95 -22.86
C THR A 365 -32.42 -4.68 -23.19
N ASP A 366 -33.35 -5.11 -22.34
CA ASP A 366 -34.79 -4.87 -22.54
C ASP A 366 -35.15 -3.38 -22.39
N GLN A 367 -34.52 -2.67 -21.46
CA GLN A 367 -34.68 -1.21 -21.33
C GLN A 367 -34.13 -0.46 -22.55
N GLU A 368 -32.92 -0.81 -22.99
CA GLU A 368 -32.30 -0.23 -24.18
C GLU A 368 -33.20 -0.45 -25.41
N THR A 369 -33.72 -1.65 -25.58
CA THR A 369 -34.64 -2.00 -26.67
C THR A 369 -35.95 -1.19 -26.61
N LYS A 370 -36.57 -1.06 -25.43
CA LYS A 370 -37.79 -0.24 -25.26
C LYS A 370 -37.56 1.24 -25.57
N SER A 371 -36.43 1.79 -25.13
CA SER A 371 -36.08 3.19 -25.42
C SER A 371 -35.85 3.44 -26.91
N LEU A 372 -35.22 2.48 -27.61
CA LEU A 372 -35.07 2.52 -29.07
C LEU A 372 -36.43 2.53 -29.77
N TYR A 373 -37.36 1.66 -29.37
CA TYR A 373 -38.71 1.66 -29.94
C TYR A 373 -39.46 2.97 -29.70
N HIS A 374 -39.37 3.54 -28.50
CA HIS A 374 -39.99 4.83 -28.19
C HIS A 374 -39.39 5.95 -29.05
N ASN A 375 -38.07 6.00 -29.21
CA ASN A 375 -37.39 7.01 -30.03
C ASN A 375 -37.75 6.88 -31.52
N VAL A 376 -37.87 5.65 -32.03
CA VAL A 376 -38.30 5.39 -33.42
C VAL A 376 -39.77 5.76 -33.64
N ALA A 377 -40.65 5.47 -32.68
CA ALA A 377 -42.06 5.85 -32.74
C ALA A 377 -42.27 7.38 -32.71
N PHE A 378 -41.42 8.11 -31.98
CA PHE A 378 -41.48 9.57 -31.87
C PHE A 378 -40.86 10.29 -33.08
N SER A 379 -39.86 9.68 -33.76
CA SER A 379 -39.15 10.29 -34.89
C SER A 379 -39.94 10.30 -36.23
N GLY A 380 -41.17 9.78 -36.28
CA GLY A 380 -42.09 9.96 -37.41
C GLY A 380 -41.58 9.51 -38.81
N THR A 381 -40.46 8.78 -38.89
CA THR A 381 -39.88 8.33 -40.16
C THR A 381 -40.26 6.86 -40.39
N SER A 382 -41.56 6.63 -40.52
CA SER A 382 -42.16 5.33 -40.78
C SER A 382 -41.90 4.90 -42.22
N HIS A 383 -41.10 3.84 -42.41
CA HIS A 383 -41.51 2.56 -43.02
C HIS A 383 -40.29 1.69 -43.45
N ASN A 384 -39.16 2.32 -43.80
CA ASN A 384 -38.00 1.61 -44.35
C ASN A 384 -37.06 1.00 -43.29
N LEU A 385 -36.99 1.57 -42.09
CA LEU A 385 -36.08 1.11 -41.02
C LEU A 385 -36.61 -0.12 -40.25
N LEU A 386 -37.94 -0.30 -40.21
CA LEU A 386 -38.60 -1.43 -39.56
C LEU A 386 -38.42 -2.76 -40.31
N GLN A 387 -38.18 -2.72 -41.64
CA GLN A 387 -37.80 -3.92 -42.40
C GLN A 387 -36.34 -4.31 -42.15
N HIS A 388 -35.45 -3.33 -41.94
CA HIS A 388 -34.03 -3.56 -41.70
C HIS A 388 -33.73 -4.07 -40.28
N THR A 389 -34.51 -3.68 -39.27
CA THR A 389 -34.33 -4.21 -37.90
C THR A 389 -34.94 -5.59 -37.70
N LYS A 390 -36.04 -5.92 -38.40
CA LYS A 390 -36.59 -7.28 -38.42
C LYS A 390 -35.65 -8.29 -39.09
N SER A 391 -34.93 -7.89 -40.15
CA SER A 391 -33.93 -8.76 -40.80
C SER A 391 -32.68 -8.99 -39.93
N ILE A 392 -32.24 -7.99 -39.16
CA ILE A 392 -31.10 -8.12 -38.24
C ILE A 392 -31.47 -8.96 -37.00
N SER A 393 -32.66 -8.77 -36.44
CA SER A 393 -33.15 -9.58 -35.31
C SER A 393 -33.36 -11.05 -35.71
N ALA A 394 -33.90 -11.30 -36.91
CA ALA A 394 -34.00 -12.66 -37.46
C ALA A 394 -32.63 -13.31 -37.70
N ALA A 395 -31.63 -12.55 -38.18
CA ALA A 395 -30.28 -13.06 -38.37
C ALA A 395 -29.56 -13.39 -37.04
N SER A 396 -29.77 -12.59 -36.00
CA SER A 396 -29.19 -12.84 -34.67
C SER A 396 -29.85 -14.03 -33.96
N HIS A 397 -31.17 -14.20 -34.11
CA HIS A 397 -31.90 -15.35 -33.59
C HIS A 397 -31.55 -16.66 -34.33
N HIS A 398 -31.22 -16.57 -35.63
CA HIS A 398 -30.75 -17.71 -36.42
C HIS A 398 -29.31 -18.10 -36.09
N ALA A 399 -28.46 -17.15 -35.70
CA ALA A 399 -27.09 -17.40 -35.22
C ALA A 399 -27.06 -18.04 -33.82
N TYR A 400 -28.02 -17.70 -32.94
CA TYR A 400 -28.14 -18.31 -31.62
C TYR A 400 -28.72 -19.73 -31.65
N MET A 401 -29.60 -20.03 -32.60
CA MET A 401 -30.21 -21.37 -32.75
C MET A 401 -29.32 -22.38 -33.51
N ASN A 402 -28.41 -21.92 -34.38
CA ASN A 402 -27.47 -22.81 -35.08
C ASN A 402 -26.19 -23.12 -34.27
N GLY A 403 -26.03 -22.56 -33.07
CA GLY A 403 -24.86 -22.81 -32.20
C GLY A 403 -24.98 -24.02 -31.27
N TYR A 404 -26.07 -24.79 -31.36
CA TYR A 404 -26.36 -25.88 -30.43
C TYR A 404 -26.91 -27.11 -31.17
N GLY A 405 -26.10 -27.72 -32.03
CA GLY A 405 -26.46 -28.97 -32.68
C GLY A 405 -25.56 -29.33 -33.85
N ASP A 406 -24.33 -29.72 -33.59
CA ASP A 406 -23.86 -31.09 -33.86
C ASP A 406 -22.45 -31.23 -33.31
N GLY A 407 -22.13 -32.37 -32.73
CA GLY A 407 -20.80 -32.66 -32.23
C GLY A 407 -19.88 -32.94 -33.41
N ASP A 408 -18.84 -32.12 -33.57
CA ASP A 408 -17.55 -32.54 -34.11
C ASP A 408 -16.50 -31.45 -33.80
N GLU A 409 -15.29 -31.93 -33.52
CA GLU A 409 -14.14 -31.17 -33.03
C GLU A 409 -13.62 -30.09 -34.02
N ILE A 410 -12.67 -29.27 -33.51
CA ILE A 410 -11.60 -28.52 -34.20
C ILE A 410 -11.92 -27.01 -34.46
N PRO A 411 -10.95 -26.05 -34.40
CA PRO A 411 -9.80 -25.86 -33.51
C PRO A 411 -9.78 -24.46 -32.84
N LEU A 412 -8.96 -24.33 -31.79
CA LEU A 412 -8.49 -23.06 -31.24
C LEU A 412 -7.70 -22.23 -32.29
N ARG A 413 -8.19 -21.05 -32.70
CA ARG A 413 -7.30 -19.96 -33.16
C ARG A 413 -7.93 -18.56 -33.10
N ALA A 414 -7.16 -17.66 -32.49
CA ALA A 414 -7.12 -16.20 -32.64
C ALA A 414 -8.19 -15.35 -31.93
N LEU A 415 -8.07 -15.21 -30.60
CA LEU A 415 -8.44 -13.98 -29.90
C LEU A 415 -7.36 -12.92 -30.18
N ASN A 416 -7.73 -11.85 -30.87
CA ASN A 416 -6.94 -10.62 -30.94
C ASN A 416 -7.09 -9.86 -29.62
N THR A 417 -6.03 -9.85 -28.83
CA THR A 417 -5.80 -8.90 -27.73
C THR A 417 -5.29 -7.56 -28.27
N PRO A 418 -5.68 -6.42 -27.70
CA PRO A 418 -4.98 -5.16 -27.94
C PRO A 418 -3.65 -5.15 -27.18
N THR A 419 -2.60 -4.81 -27.92
CA THR A 419 -1.22 -4.64 -27.47
C THR A 419 -1.07 -3.51 -26.44
N GLY A 420 -0.35 -3.80 -25.35
CA GLY A 420 0.10 -2.80 -24.39
C GLY A 420 0.91 -3.34 -23.21
N GLY A 421 2.18 -3.68 -23.43
CA GLY A 421 3.28 -3.36 -22.51
C GLY A 421 3.66 -4.33 -21.38
N PHE A 422 4.94 -4.73 -21.43
CA PHE A 422 5.84 -5.19 -20.34
C PHE A 422 5.69 -6.62 -19.79
N GLN A 423 6.61 -7.51 -20.20
CA GLN A 423 7.68 -7.97 -19.29
C GLN A 423 8.84 -8.68 -20.01
N ASN A 424 10.01 -8.46 -19.41
CA ASN A 424 11.35 -8.93 -19.77
C ASN A 424 11.61 -10.40 -19.39
N LEU A 425 12.61 -10.97 -20.07
CA LEU A 425 13.68 -11.86 -19.60
C LEU A 425 13.39 -12.84 -18.43
N ALA A 426 13.54 -14.14 -18.72
CA ALA A 426 14.40 -15.03 -17.94
C ALA A 426 14.63 -16.37 -18.69
N THR A 427 15.82 -16.54 -19.26
CA THR A 427 16.56 -17.82 -19.33
C THR A 427 18.04 -17.50 -19.47
N GLU A 428 18.72 -17.37 -18.34
CA GLU A 428 20.00 -18.02 -17.96
C GLU A 428 20.29 -17.74 -16.49
#